data_AF-A0A838L1B2-F1
#
_entry.id   AF-A0A838L1B2-F1
#
_cell.length_a   1.000
_cell.length_b   1.000
_cell.length_c   1.000
_cell.angle_alpha   90.00
_cell.angle_beta   90.00
_cell.angle_gamma   90.00
#
_symmetry.space_group_name_H-M   'P 1'
#
loop_
_entity.id
_entity.type
_entity.pdbx_description
1 polymer ?
#
loop_
_entity_poly.entity_id
_entity_poly.type
_entity_poly.pdbx_seq_one_letter_code
_entity_poly.pdbx_strand_id
1 'polypeptide(L)' 'EIWNGISAIDGSDREVKDGPPEGGEVPDLEPAPPLYAPNVSAADIEEIARRL' A
#
# COMPACT_ATOMS: atom_id res chain seq x y z
N GLU A 1 -2.04 -21.09 24.78
CA GLU A 1 -2.81 -20.68 23.57
C GLU A 1 -3.71 -19.50 23.95
N ILE A 2 -3.76 -18.44 23.13
CA ILE A 2 -4.49 -17.19 23.45
C ILE A 2 -5.72 -17.01 22.55
N TRP A 3 -5.68 -17.48 21.31
CA TRP A 3 -6.78 -17.34 20.35
C TRP A 3 -7.74 -18.52 20.44
N ASN A 4 -8.66 -18.48 21.40
CA ASN A 4 -9.69 -19.49 21.64
C ASN A 4 -11.00 -18.82 22.14
N GLY A 5 -12.07 -19.60 22.20
CA GLY A 5 -13.38 -19.18 22.72
C GLY A 5 -14.24 -18.41 21.72
N ILE A 6 -15.26 -17.74 22.25
CA ILE A 6 -16.34 -17.13 21.47
C ILE A 6 -15.94 -15.77 20.90
N SER A 7 -16.27 -15.56 19.63
CA SER A 7 -16.17 -14.30 18.91
C SER A 7 -17.13 -13.26 19.49
N ALA A 8 -16.60 -12.08 19.83
CA ALA A 8 -17.40 -10.96 20.31
C ALA A 8 -18.25 -10.28 19.21
N ILE A 9 -18.06 -10.64 17.94
CA ILE A 9 -18.77 -10.04 16.81
C ILE A 9 -20.11 -10.74 16.58
N ASP A 10 -20.09 -12.08 16.56
CA ASP A 10 -21.18 -12.92 16.09
C ASP A 10 -21.47 -14.13 17.01
N GLY A 11 -20.67 -14.32 18.06
CA GLY A 11 -20.86 -15.44 18.99
C GLY A 11 -20.35 -16.79 18.48
N SER A 12 -19.61 -16.84 17.35
CA SER A 12 -19.06 -18.08 16.82
C SER A 12 -17.80 -18.53 17.55
N ASP A 13 -17.45 -19.82 17.47
CA ASP A 13 -16.13 -20.27 17.93
C ASP A 13 -15.01 -19.69 17.05
N ARG A 14 -13.92 -19.27 17.69
CA ARG A 14 -12.73 -18.77 17.00
C ARG A 14 -11.80 -19.91 16.62
N GLU A 15 -11.26 -19.81 15.41
CA GLU A 15 -10.24 -20.72 14.90
C GLU A 15 -8.98 -19.95 14.45
N VAL A 16 -7.83 -20.60 14.56
CA VAL A 16 -6.58 -20.14 13.94
C VAL A 16 -6.48 -20.81 12.58
N LYS A 17 -6.30 -20.02 11.53
CA LYS A 17 -6.03 -20.52 10.18
C LYS A 17 -4.55 -20.39 9.88
N ASP A 18 -3.93 -21.50 9.52
CA ASP A 18 -2.53 -21.51 9.12
C ASP A 18 -2.37 -21.02 7.68
N GLY A 19 -1.40 -20.11 7.50
CA GLY A 19 -1.07 -19.52 6.21
C GLY A 19 -1.86 -18.25 5.88
N PRO A 20 -1.44 -17.54 4.82
CA PRO A 20 -2.18 -16.39 4.33
C PRO A 20 -3.51 -16.85 3.69
N PRO A 21 -4.55 -16.01 3.70
CA PRO A 21 -5.74 -16.26 2.89
C PRO A 21 -5.38 -16.30 1.40
N GLU A 22 -6.32 -16.81 0.58
CA GLU A 22 -6.19 -16.91 -0.88
C GLU A 22 -5.84 -15.56 -1.55
N GLY A 23 -6.18 -14.43 -0.90
CA GLY A 23 -5.96 -13.10 -1.43
C GLY A 23 -7.00 -12.76 -2.50
N GLY A 24 -6.61 -11.90 -3.45
CA GLY A 24 -7.43 -11.51 -4.58
C GLY A 24 -6.55 -11.16 -5.78
N GLU A 25 -7.18 -10.93 -6.92
CA GLU A 25 -6.46 -10.52 -8.13
C GLU A 25 -5.81 -9.16 -7.92
N VAL A 26 -4.60 -9.01 -8.45
CA VAL A 26 -3.95 -7.70 -8.52
C VAL A 26 -4.71 -6.89 -9.59
N PRO A 27 -5.30 -5.73 -9.26
CA PRO A 27 -6.02 -4.94 -10.24
C PRO A 27 -5.05 -4.44 -11.33
N ASP A 28 -5.50 -4.50 -12.58
CA ASP A 28 -4.79 -3.89 -13.69
C ASP A 28 -5.05 -2.38 -13.68
N LEU A 29 -4.07 -1.62 -13.18
CA LEU A 29 -4.17 -0.17 -13.04
C LEU A 29 -3.55 0.53 -14.25
N GLU A 30 -4.18 1.60 -14.72
CA GLU A 30 -3.58 2.47 -15.74
C GLU A 30 -2.21 2.99 -15.25
N PRO A 31 -1.14 2.90 -16.07
CA PRO A 31 0.17 3.36 -15.67
C PRO A 31 0.14 4.88 -15.47
N ALA A 32 0.53 5.33 -14.27
CA ALA A 32 0.68 6.76 -14.01
C ALA A 32 1.73 7.36 -14.96
N PRO A 33 1.54 8.62 -15.43
CA PRO A 33 2.56 9.29 -16.24
C PRO A 33 3.91 9.31 -15.51
N PRO A 34 5.02 9.04 -16.22
CA PRO A 34 6.34 9.06 -15.60
C PRO A 34 6.65 10.43 -15.01
N LEU A 35 6.90 10.48 -13.70
CA LEU A 35 7.44 11.65 -13.02
C LEU A 35 8.96 11.68 -13.23
N TYR A 36 9.41 12.42 -14.24
CA TYR A 36 10.85 12.60 -14.52
C TYR A 36 11.56 13.47 -13.46
N ALA A 37 10.79 14.23 -12.68
CA ALA A 37 11.26 15.17 -11.69
C ALA A 37 10.27 15.22 -10.50
N PRO A 38 10.17 14.14 -9.70
CA PRO A 38 9.18 14.07 -8.63
C PRO A 38 9.43 15.11 -7.51
N ASN A 39 10.67 15.58 -7.38
CA ASN A 39 11.11 16.48 -6.31
C ASN A 39 11.61 17.84 -6.81
N VAL A 40 11.59 18.11 -8.12
CA VAL A 40 12.07 19.39 -8.66
C VAL A 40 11.00 20.02 -9.54
N SER A 41 10.60 21.22 -9.15
CA SER A 41 9.70 22.08 -9.92
C SER A 41 10.47 22.81 -11.03
N ALA A 42 9.74 23.44 -11.95
CA ALA A 42 10.35 24.30 -12.98
C ALA A 42 11.19 25.44 -12.37
N ALA A 43 10.77 25.98 -11.23
CA ALA A 43 11.52 27.01 -10.51
C ALA A 43 12.84 26.48 -9.93
N ASP A 44 12.86 25.22 -9.47
CA ASP A 44 14.10 24.58 -8.99
C ASP A 44 15.11 24.40 -10.13
N ILE A 45 14.62 24.10 -11.33
CA ILE A 45 15.46 23.98 -12.53
C ILE A 45 16.09 25.33 -12.90
N GLU A 46 15.32 26.42 -12.87
CA GLU A 46 15.84 27.77 -13.12
C GLU A 46 16.87 28.21 -12.07
N GLU A 47 16.64 27.87 -10.79
CA GLU A 47 17.57 28.16 -9.70
C GLU A 47 18.89 27.38 -9.85
N ILE A 48 18.83 26.09 -10.20
CA ILE A 48 20.01 25.27 -10.48
C ILE A 48 20.79 25.86 -11.67
N ALA A 49 20.11 26.22 -12.75
CA ALA A 49 20.74 26.81 -13.93
C ALA A 49 21.45 28.14 -13.63
N ARG A 50 20.95 28.93 -12.68
CA ARG A 50 21.61 30.20 -12.26
C ARG A 50 22.89 29.98 -11.45
N ARG A 51 23.02 28.83 -10.78
CA ARG A 51 24.16 28.50 -9.90
C ARG A 51 25.31 27.79 -10.63
N LEU A 52 25.04 27.23 -11.82
CA LEU A 52 26.03 26.63 -12.72
C LEU A 52 26.75 27.72 -13.53
#